data_AF-A0A6I3HAT1-F1
#
_entry.id   AF-A0A6I3HAT1-F1
#
_cell.length_a   1.000
_cell.length_b   1.000
_cell.length_c   1.000
_cell.angle_alpha   90.00
_cell.angle_beta   90.00
_cell.angle_gamma   90.00
#
_symmetry.space_group_name_H-M   'P 1'
#
loop_
_entity.id
_entity.type
_entity.pdbx_description
1 polymer ?
#
loop_
_entity_poly.entity_id
_entity_poly.type
_entity_poly.pdbx_seq_one_letter_code
_entity_poly.pdbx_strand_id
1 'polypeptide(L)'
;MSAILSTQDVVVRFGVLQAVSQASIEVVEGRVTGLIGPNGAGKTTLFNVITGLQEPTAGKVFFDGKDITNKNPFKRARMGIARTFQKLEVFGSLSARENILVAAEQRKTWDRSGFDPNQVCDEILEKVGLSDVSEFMVG
;
A
#
# COMPACT_ATOMS: atom_id res chain seq x y z
N MET A 1 0.27 -12.02 -20.32
CA MET A 1 0.01 -11.59 -18.93
C MET A 1 1.22 -10.81 -18.48
N SER A 2 1.05 -9.54 -18.12
CA SER A 2 2.15 -8.66 -17.69
C SER A 2 2.21 -8.56 -16.16
N ALA A 3 3.42 -8.41 -15.62
CA ALA A 3 3.61 -8.09 -14.22
C ALA A 3 3.20 -6.62 -13.96
N ILE A 4 2.29 -6.39 -13.01
CA ILE A 4 1.90 -5.04 -12.57
C ILE A 4 2.93 -4.46 -11.59
N LEU A 5 3.58 -5.31 -10.80
CA LEU A 5 4.63 -4.95 -9.86
C LEU A 5 5.77 -5.95 -9.99
N SER A 6 7.01 -5.47 -10.03
CA SER A 6 8.18 -6.33 -9.98
C SER A 6 9.34 -5.70 -9.21
N THR A 7 10.20 -6.56 -8.69
CA THR A 7 11.50 -6.16 -8.14
C THR A 7 12.61 -6.84 -8.90
N GLN A 8 13.75 -6.18 -9.02
CA GLN A 8 14.95 -6.73 -9.66
C GLN A 8 16.12 -6.58 -8.70
N ASP A 9 16.65 -7.70 -8.25
CA ASP A 9 17.85 -7.86 -7.42
C ASP A 9 17.87 -6.93 -6.20
N VAL A 10 16.72 -6.76 -5.55
CA VAL A 10 16.60 -5.86 -4.40
C VAL A 10 17.47 -6.36 -3.24
N VAL A 11 18.36 -5.49 -2.77
CA VAL A 11 19.21 -5.71 -1.59
C VAL A 11 18.88 -4.66 -0.55
N VAL A 12 18.80 -5.07 0.73
CA VAL A 12 18.69 -4.14 1.86
C VAL A 12 19.68 -4.55 2.94
N ARG A 13 20.55 -3.62 3.34
CA ARG A 13 21.49 -3.79 4.45
C ARG A 13 21.20 -2.80 5.57
N PHE A 14 21.26 -3.28 6.81
CA PHE A 14 21.24 -2.47 8.03
C PHE A 14 22.57 -2.69 8.76
N GLY A 15 23.53 -1.80 8.52
CA GLY A 15 24.92 -2.02 8.94
C GLY A 15 25.48 -3.31 8.35
N VAL A 16 25.92 -4.23 9.20
CA VAL A 16 26.45 -5.55 8.78
C VAL A 16 25.35 -6.56 8.42
N LEU A 17 24.09 -6.33 8.83
CA LEU A 17 22.99 -7.25 8.59
C LEU A 17 22.45 -7.07 7.17
N GLN A 18 22.44 -8.14 6.39
CA GLN A 18 21.77 -8.19 5.09
C GLN A 18 20.33 -8.70 5.27
N ALA A 19 19.37 -7.79 5.33
CA ALA A 19 17.96 -8.11 5.58
C ALA A 19 17.21 -8.63 4.34
N VAL A 20 17.64 -8.21 3.14
CA VAL A 20 17.16 -8.74 1.86
C VAL A 20 18.37 -8.97 0.95
N SER A 21 18.40 -10.13 0.30
CA SER A 21 19.51 -10.56 -0.56
C SER A 21 19.03 -10.83 -1.99
N GLN A 22 19.13 -9.82 -2.86
CA GLN A 22 18.85 -9.92 -4.30
C GLN A 22 17.44 -10.47 -4.61
N ALA A 23 16.42 -9.91 -3.97
CA ALA A 23 15.05 -10.34 -4.18
C ALA A 23 14.50 -9.84 -5.53
N SER A 24 14.19 -10.79 -6.41
CA SER A 24 13.51 -10.56 -7.69
C SER A 24 12.15 -11.29 -7.66
N ILE A 25 11.06 -10.51 -7.68
CA ILE A 25 9.70 -11.04 -7.70
C ILE A 25 8.85 -10.37 -8.78
N GLU A 26 7.82 -11.06 -9.24
CA GLU A 26 6.82 -10.53 -10.15
C GLU A 26 5.42 -10.78 -9.59
N VAL A 27 4.59 -9.76 -9.62
CA VAL A 27 3.16 -9.81 -9.27
C VAL A 27 2.38 -9.53 -10.54
N VAL A 28 1.56 -10.49 -10.95
CA VAL A 28 0.73 -10.40 -12.15
C VAL A 28 -0.56 -9.65 -11.83
N GLU A 29 -0.99 -8.80 -12.74
CA GLU A 29 -2.25 -8.07 -12.60
C GLU A 29 -3.45 -9.02 -12.43
N GLY A 30 -4.39 -8.66 -11.55
CA GLY A 30 -5.60 -9.44 -11.29
C GLY A 30 -5.37 -10.76 -10.54
N ARG A 31 -4.18 -10.98 -9.98
CA ARG A 31 -3.86 -12.18 -9.18
C ARG A 31 -3.50 -11.84 -7.75
N VAL A 32 -3.80 -12.77 -6.84
CA VAL A 32 -3.32 -12.74 -5.46
C VAL A 32 -1.97 -13.45 -5.41
N THR A 33 -0.91 -12.72 -5.06
CA THR A 33 0.44 -13.27 -4.87
C THR A 33 0.79 -13.29 -3.38
N GLY A 34 1.09 -14.47 -2.84
CA GLY A 34 1.53 -14.65 -1.46
C GLY A 34 3.06 -14.68 -1.33
N LEU A 35 3.60 -13.92 -0.37
CA LEU A 35 5.00 -14.01 0.05
C LEU A 35 5.07 -14.59 1.47
N ILE A 36 5.54 -15.83 1.58
CA ILE A 36 5.57 -16.60 2.83
C ILE A 36 7.02 -16.91 3.21
N GLY A 37 7.31 -16.95 4.51
CA GLY A 37 8.62 -17.28 5.05
C GLY A 37 8.66 -17.08 6.56
N PRO A 38 9.71 -17.56 7.27
CA PRO A 38 9.82 -17.44 8.72
C PRO A 38 9.97 -15.97 9.18
N ASN A 39 9.82 -15.74 10.48
CA ASN A 39 10.13 -14.43 11.07
C ASN A 39 11.59 -14.08 10.82
N GLY A 40 11.87 -12.81 10.49
CA GLY A 40 13.21 -12.36 10.13
C GLY A 40 13.64 -12.63 8.68
N ALA A 41 12.84 -13.33 7.86
CA ALA A 41 13.17 -13.60 6.45
C ALA A 41 13.16 -12.37 5.51
N GLY A 42 13.03 -11.14 6.02
CA GLY A 42 13.05 -9.93 5.22
C GLY A 42 11.73 -9.54 4.54
N LYS A 43 10.62 -10.26 4.76
CA LYS A 43 9.30 -9.97 4.14
C LYS A 43 8.84 -8.53 4.34
N THR A 44 8.81 -8.07 5.60
CA THR A 44 8.42 -6.70 5.94
C THR A 44 9.39 -5.67 5.33
N THR A 45 10.69 -5.99 5.30
CA THR A 45 11.71 -5.15 4.68
C THR A 45 11.48 -5.01 3.18
N LEU A 46 11.18 -6.10 2.47
CA LEU A 46 10.84 -6.06 1.04
C LEU A 46 9.55 -5.27 0.79
N PHE A 47 8.51 -5.45 1.63
CA PHE A 47 7.31 -4.62 1.55
C PHE A 47 7.60 -3.14 1.77
N ASN A 48 8.47 -2.79 2.72
CA ASN A 48 8.89 -1.40 2.93
C ASN A 48 9.60 -0.83 1.69
N VAL A 49 10.42 -1.62 1.00
CA VAL A 49 11.05 -1.22 -0.27
C VAL A 49 10.02 -1.00 -1.37
N ILE A 50 9.06 -1.91 -1.52
CA ILE A 50 7.97 -1.81 -2.51
C ILE A 50 7.09 -0.58 -2.26
N THR A 51 6.79 -0.26 -1.00
CA THR A 51 5.98 0.91 -0.64
C THR A 51 6.78 2.20 -0.50
N GLY A 52 8.11 2.16 -0.67
CA GLY A 52 8.99 3.32 -0.56
C GLY A 52 9.25 3.81 0.88
N LEU A 53 8.91 3.01 1.89
CA LEU A 53 9.23 3.27 3.30
C LEU A 53 10.69 2.93 3.64
N GLN A 54 11.35 2.16 2.78
CA GLN A 54 12.76 1.82 2.87
C GLN A 54 13.40 1.99 1.49
N GLU A 55 14.53 2.69 1.41
CA GLU A 55 15.33 2.72 0.19
C GLU A 55 16.16 1.43 0.08
N PRO A 56 16.18 0.74 -1.07
CA PRO A 56 17.04 -0.42 -1.25
C PRO A 56 18.50 0.02 -1.35
N THR A 57 19.42 -0.81 -0.83
CA THR A 57 20.86 -0.61 -0.99
C THR A 57 21.30 -0.86 -2.44
N ALA A 58 20.62 -1.78 -3.13
CA ALA A 58 20.79 -2.06 -4.55
C ALA A 58 19.52 -2.68 -5.14
N GLY A 59 19.44 -2.73 -6.47
CA GLY A 59 18.28 -3.25 -7.18
C GLY A 59 17.21 -2.20 -7.43
N LYS A 60 16.09 -2.63 -8.01
CA LYS A 60 15.03 -1.74 -8.51
C LYS A 60 13.64 -2.26 -8.20
N VAL A 61 12.69 -1.33 -8.13
CA VAL A 61 11.26 -1.61 -8.02
C VAL A 61 10.54 -0.99 -9.22
N PHE A 62 9.70 -1.79 -9.89
CA PHE A 62 8.89 -1.34 -11.01
C PHE A 62 7.41 -1.51 -10.69
N PHE A 63 6.60 -0.55 -11.13
CA PHE A 63 5.16 -0.63 -11.08
C PHE A 63 4.58 -0.14 -12.41
N ASP A 64 3.73 -0.95 -13.04
CA ASP A 64 3.17 -0.70 -14.37
C ASP A 64 4.27 -0.34 -15.39
N GLY A 65 5.33 -1.16 -15.41
CA GLY A 65 6.52 -0.98 -16.27
C GLY A 65 7.41 0.23 -15.94
N LYS A 66 7.06 1.06 -14.95
CA LYS A 66 7.82 2.27 -14.59
C LYS A 66 8.72 2.01 -13.39
N ASP A 67 9.99 2.43 -13.49
CA ASP A 67 10.90 2.43 -12.34
C ASP A 67 10.39 3.42 -11.27
N ILE A 68 10.08 2.89 -10.09
CA ILE A 68 9.59 3.66 -8.94
C ILE A 68 10.59 3.69 -7.78
N THR A 69 11.80 3.17 -7.98
CA THR A 69 12.82 2.96 -6.91
C THR A 69 13.02 4.22 -6.06
N ASN A 70 13.12 5.39 -6.70
CA ASN A 70 13.38 6.67 -6.03
C ASN A 70 12.10 7.51 -5.76
N LYS A 71 10.90 6.91 -5.84
CA LYS A 71 9.65 7.61 -5.55
C LYS A 71 9.28 7.47 -4.07
N ASN A 72 8.96 8.58 -3.42
CA ASN A 72 8.45 8.62 -2.05
C ASN A 72 7.10 7.89 -1.93
N PRO A 73 6.73 7.38 -0.72
CA PRO A 73 5.51 6.62 -0.49
C PRO A 73 4.24 7.28 -1.03
N PHE A 74 4.05 8.59 -0.80
CA PHE A 74 2.85 9.29 -1.28
C PHE A 74 2.74 9.33 -2.81
N LYS A 75 3.86 9.34 -3.54
CA LYS A 75 3.85 9.27 -5.00
C LYS A 75 3.47 7.87 -5.47
N ARG A 76 3.95 6.83 -4.78
CA ARG A 76 3.59 5.42 -5.06
C ARG A 76 2.10 5.15 -4.76
N ALA A 77 1.58 5.70 -3.66
CA ALA A 77 0.16 5.61 -3.33
C ALA A 77 -0.74 6.20 -4.42
N ARG A 78 -0.38 7.38 -4.95
CA ARG A 78 -1.08 8.04 -6.06
C ARG A 78 -0.98 7.26 -7.39
N MET A 79 -0.02 6.35 -7.52
CA MET A 79 0.09 5.44 -8.66
C MET A 79 -0.78 4.19 -8.50
N GLY A 80 -1.37 3.95 -7.32
CA GLY A 80 -2.22 2.78 -7.06
C GLY A 80 -1.62 1.74 -6.10
N ILE A 81 -0.46 2.02 -5.48
CA ILE A 81 0.13 1.11 -4.48
C ILE A 81 -0.38 1.47 -3.08
N ALA A 82 -1.26 0.64 -2.52
CA ALA A 82 -1.72 0.76 -1.15
C ALA A 82 -1.14 -0.36 -0.26
N ARG A 83 -1.07 -0.10 1.05
CA ARG A 83 -0.64 -1.08 2.06
C ARG A 83 -1.52 -0.96 3.30
N THR A 84 -1.97 -2.09 3.80
CA THR A 84 -2.57 -2.21 5.13
C THR A 84 -1.45 -2.41 6.16
N PHE A 85 -1.60 -1.79 7.34
CA PHE A 85 -0.67 -1.94 8.45
C PHE A 85 -1.21 -2.98 9.44
N GLN A 86 -0.31 -3.68 10.14
CA GLN A 86 -0.69 -4.72 11.12
C GLN A 86 -1.44 -4.14 12.33
N LYS A 87 -1.25 -2.85 12.63
CA LYS A 87 -2.04 -2.11 13.61
C LYS A 87 -3.01 -1.22 12.86
N LEU A 88 -4.28 -1.25 13.27
CA LEU A 88 -5.27 -0.30 12.78
C LEU A 88 -4.94 1.08 13.34
N GLU A 89 -4.74 2.04 12.45
CA GLU A 89 -4.61 3.45 12.79
C GLU A 89 -5.86 4.17 12.28
N VAL A 90 -6.88 4.20 13.14
CA VAL A 90 -8.17 4.84 12.90
C VAL A 90 -8.32 6.05 13.82
N PHE A 91 -9.07 7.06 13.38
CA PHE A 91 -9.43 8.19 14.21
C PHE A 91 -10.58 7.76 15.13
N GLY A 92 -10.26 7.40 16.38
CA GLY A 92 -11.25 6.91 17.35
C GLY A 92 -12.32 7.95 17.72
N SER A 93 -12.04 9.24 17.51
CA SER A 93 -13.00 10.33 17.68
C SER A 93 -13.88 10.56 16.45
N LEU A 94 -13.87 9.66 15.47
CA LEU A 94 -14.67 9.71 14.26
C LEU A 94 -15.47 8.42 14.09
N SER A 95 -16.60 8.51 13.40
CA SER A 95 -17.38 7.34 12.99
C SER A 95 -16.66 6.50 11.92
N ALA A 96 -17.13 5.28 11.66
CA ALA A 96 -16.62 4.47 10.56
C ALA A 96 -16.76 5.20 9.21
N ARG A 97 -17.89 5.89 8.99
CA ARG A 97 -18.13 6.72 7.80
C ARG A 97 -17.13 7.86 7.71
N GLU A 98 -16.94 8.60 8.80
CA GLU A 98 -16.02 9.75 8.84
C GLU A 98 -14.56 9.34 8.60
N ASN A 99 -14.12 8.20 9.13
CA ASN A 99 -12.79 7.65 8.84
C ASN A 99 -12.56 7.42 7.34
N ILE A 100 -13.54 6.86 6.63
CA ILE A 100 -13.48 6.64 5.19
C ILE A 100 -13.56 7.97 4.43
N LEU A 101 -14.45 8.87 4.85
CA LEU A 101 -14.64 10.18 4.23
C LEU A 101 -13.38 11.03 4.28
N VAL A 102 -12.63 11.01 5.38
CA VAL A 102 -11.33 11.71 5.50
C VAL A 102 -10.37 11.26 4.40
N ALA A 103 -10.26 9.95 4.14
CA ALA A 103 -9.40 9.43 3.08
C ALA A 103 -9.91 9.81 1.68
N ALA A 104 -11.23 9.77 1.45
CA ALA A 104 -11.84 10.12 0.18
C ALA A 104 -11.69 11.63 -0.14
N GLU A 105 -11.88 12.50 0.84
CA GLU A 105 -11.63 13.95 0.70
C GLU A 105 -10.13 14.23 0.47
N GLN A 106 -9.24 13.51 1.14
CA GLN A 106 -7.80 13.64 0.91
C GLN A 106 -7.45 13.36 -0.57
N ARG A 107 -8.07 12.33 -1.17
CA ARG A 107 -7.85 11.94 -2.57
C ARG A 107 -8.21 13.04 -3.57
N LYS A 108 -9.21 13.90 -3.30
CA LYS A 108 -9.53 15.05 -4.15
C LYS A 108 -8.36 16.01 -4.36
N THR A 109 -7.40 16.05 -3.44
CA THR A 109 -6.27 16.97 -3.53
C THR A 109 -5.31 16.63 -4.68
N TRP A 110 -5.34 15.38 -5.19
CA TRP A 110 -4.51 14.95 -6.34
C TRP A 110 -5.28 14.25 -7.46
N ASP A 111 -6.50 13.78 -7.24
CA ASP A 111 -7.36 13.17 -8.25
C ASP A 111 -8.40 14.18 -8.75
N ARG A 112 -8.35 14.50 -10.05
CA ARG A 112 -9.19 15.51 -10.70
C ARG A 112 -10.36 14.92 -11.49
N SER A 113 -10.68 13.64 -11.29
CA SER A 113 -11.81 12.98 -11.95
C SER A 113 -13.19 13.56 -11.57
N GLY A 114 -13.27 14.35 -10.49
CA GLY A 114 -14.53 14.95 -10.05
C GLY A 114 -15.46 13.97 -9.32
N PHE A 115 -14.92 12.86 -8.80
CA PHE A 115 -15.71 11.90 -8.01
C PHE A 115 -16.28 12.55 -6.74
N ASP A 116 -17.41 12.04 -6.27
CA ASP A 116 -18.02 12.42 -4.99
C ASP A 116 -17.49 11.51 -3.85
N PRO A 117 -16.81 12.06 -2.83
CA PRO A 117 -16.35 11.31 -1.67
C PRO A 117 -17.46 10.66 -0.87
N ASN A 118 -18.68 11.23 -0.86
CA ASN A 118 -19.80 10.60 -0.18
C ASN A 118 -20.18 9.30 -0.89
N GLN A 119 -20.30 9.35 -2.22
CA GLN A 119 -20.55 8.16 -3.02
C GLN A 119 -19.45 7.10 -2.84
N VAL A 120 -18.18 7.51 -2.86
CA VAL A 120 -17.06 6.58 -2.59
C VAL A 120 -17.14 5.97 -1.19
N CYS A 121 -17.53 6.77 -0.19
CA CYS A 121 -17.68 6.31 1.18
C CYS A 121 -18.79 5.26 1.29
N ASP A 122 -19.96 5.54 0.74
CA ASP A 122 -21.12 4.65 0.77
C ASP A 122 -20.80 3.33 0.03
N GLU A 123 -20.13 3.41 -1.13
CA GLU A 123 -19.67 2.23 -1.87
C GLU A 123 -18.67 1.37 -1.09
N ILE A 124 -17.74 1.99 -0.35
CA ILE A 124 -16.76 1.25 0.45
C ILE A 124 -17.47 0.58 1.62
N LEU A 125 -18.32 1.29 2.36
CA LEU A 125 -19.09 0.77 3.48
C LEU A 125 -19.92 -0.46 3.07
N GLU A 126 -20.58 -0.39 1.92
CA GLU A 126 -21.33 -1.52 1.35
C GLU A 126 -20.40 -2.69 1.01
N LYS A 127 -19.30 -2.44 0.29
CA LYS A 127 -18.33 -3.48 -0.12
C LYS A 127 -17.70 -4.22 1.06
N VAL A 128 -17.50 -3.55 2.19
CA VAL A 128 -16.92 -4.17 3.40
C VAL A 128 -17.97 -4.65 4.41
N GLY A 129 -19.27 -4.45 4.14
CA GLY A 129 -20.37 -4.90 5.00
C GLY A 129 -20.48 -4.13 6.32
N LEU A 130 -20.15 -2.83 6.32
CA LEU A 130 -20.18 -1.96 7.51
C LEU A 130 -21.26 -0.87 7.48
N SER A 131 -22.19 -0.93 6.51
CA SER A 131 -23.25 0.09 6.38
C SER A 131 -24.10 0.25 7.65
N ASP A 132 -24.43 -0.85 8.34
CA ASP A 132 -25.26 -0.81 9.55
C ASP A 132 -24.57 -0.15 10.75
N VAL A 133 -23.24 -0.02 10.70
CA VAL A 133 -22.42 0.56 11.77
C VAL A 133 -21.69 1.84 11.34
N SER A 134 -22.11 2.46 10.23
CA SER A 134 -21.42 3.61 9.63
C SER A 134 -21.27 4.78 10.61
N GLU A 135 -22.27 5.01 11.45
CA GLU A 135 -22.35 6.12 12.40
C GLU A 135 -21.76 5.81 13.78
N PHE A 136 -21.27 4.59 14.02
CA PHE A 136 -20.67 4.23 15.29
C PHE A 136 -19.24 4.78 15.36
N MET A 137 -18.92 5.39 16.50
CA MET A 137 -17.58 5.83 16.84
C MET A 137 -16.65 4.62 16.90
N VAL A 138 -15.45 4.75 16.33
CA VAL A 138 -14.50 3.64 16.26
C VAL A 138 -13.72 3.44 17.58
N GLY A 139 -13.74 4.45 18.47
CA GLY A 139 -13.08 4.44 19.77
C GLY A 139 -13.91 3.95 20.95
#